data_AF-A0AAV7NBZ7-F1
#
_entry.id   AF-A0AAV7NBZ7-F1
#
_cell.length_a   1.000
_cell.length_b   1.000
_cell.length_c   1.000
_cell.angle_alpha   90.00
_cell.angle_beta   90.00
_cell.angle_gamma   90.00
#
_symmetry.space_group_name_H-M   'P 1'
#
loop_
_entity.id
_entity.type
_entity.pdbx_description
1 polymer ?
#
loop_
_entity_poly.entity_id
_entity_poly.type
_entity_poly.pdbx_seq_one_letter_code
_entity_poly.pdbx_strand_id
1 'polypeptide(L)'
;MATLRGEKDRSVRDMLTKPPGGRVEEETPGPGQQLDKEAGEDRVQDRQEVTGVRFGGEAYTIVLYTDDVVVKLDDPVRSLSVFLEEVEAFGAVSGFQVNLSKSRALDLAPPGETGDELTQHYQWEDSSVPYLGLRVARTVMETASVNYRLLLQGVRADLAEWRRYPISWTGRIAAIKMSILPRALFLFQRLPVEPPSSSVQTLQREINSFIWGG
;
A
#
# COMPACT_ATOMS: atom_id res chain seq x y z
N MET A 1 -14.25 -17.36 -29.75
CA MET A 1 -14.06 -15.90 -29.97
C MET A 1 -14.85 -15.19 -28.88
N ALA A 2 -14.20 -14.26 -28.19
CA ALA A 2 -14.72 -13.34 -27.16
C ALA A 2 -15.07 -13.88 -25.75
N THR A 3 -14.82 -13.19 -24.63
CA THR A 3 -13.81 -12.21 -24.17
C THR A 3 -13.99 -12.08 -22.62
N LEU A 4 -12.95 -11.60 -21.92
CA LEU A 4 -12.94 -10.87 -20.63
C LEU A 4 -13.17 -11.62 -19.30
N ARG A 5 -12.05 -11.97 -18.62
CA ARG A 5 -11.93 -11.89 -17.15
C ARG A 5 -10.44 -11.79 -16.80
N GLY A 6 -9.91 -10.58 -16.65
CA GLY A 6 -8.46 -10.41 -16.37
C GLY A 6 -7.98 -9.00 -16.00
N GLU A 7 -8.88 -8.11 -15.58
CA GLU A 7 -8.53 -6.73 -15.23
C GLU A 7 -8.66 -6.40 -13.74
N LYS A 8 -9.44 -7.13 -12.94
CA LYS A 8 -9.64 -6.81 -11.51
C LYS A 8 -8.50 -7.24 -10.59
N ASP A 9 -7.80 -8.32 -10.89
CA ASP A 9 -6.73 -8.87 -10.01
C ASP A 9 -5.40 -8.11 -10.09
N ARG A 10 -5.14 -7.39 -11.21
CA ARG A 10 -3.90 -6.63 -11.38
C ARG A 10 -3.77 -5.47 -10.38
N SER A 11 -4.88 -4.85 -10.02
CA SER A 11 -4.87 -3.59 -9.28
C SER A 11 -4.50 -3.75 -7.80
N VAL A 12 -4.95 -4.83 -7.12
CA VAL A 12 -4.56 -5.10 -5.72
C VAL A 12 -3.12 -5.57 -5.64
N ARG A 13 -2.69 -6.41 -6.59
CA ARG A 13 -1.32 -6.90 -6.70
C ARG A 13 -0.32 -5.76 -6.89
N ASP A 14 -0.60 -4.82 -7.79
CA ASP A 14 0.25 -3.64 -8.03
C ASP A 14 0.32 -2.70 -6.81
N MET A 15 -0.69 -2.72 -5.94
CA MET A 15 -0.72 -1.93 -4.71
C MET A 15 0.21 -2.51 -3.63
N LEU A 16 0.32 -3.83 -3.56
CA LEU A 16 1.17 -4.51 -2.57
C LEU A 16 2.65 -4.45 -2.97
N THR A 17 2.99 -4.28 -4.25
CA THR A 17 4.36 -4.47 -4.77
C THR A 17 5.10 -3.18 -5.14
N LYS A 18 4.44 -2.00 -5.09
CA LYS A 18 5.10 -0.73 -5.40
C LYS A 18 6.09 -0.29 -4.29
N PRO A 19 7.36 0.02 -4.59
CA PRO A 19 8.33 0.56 -3.62
C PRO A 19 8.17 2.09 -3.37
N PRO A 20 8.60 2.63 -2.22
CA PRO A 20 8.46 4.05 -1.88
C PRO A 20 9.41 4.95 -2.66
N GLY A 21 8.86 5.80 -3.53
CA GLY A 21 9.35 7.15 -3.85
C GLY A 21 10.66 7.30 -4.65
N GLY A 22 10.58 8.09 -5.72
CA GLY A 22 11.72 8.78 -6.34
C GLY A 22 11.69 8.78 -7.88
N ARG A 23 11.13 9.83 -8.50
CA ARG A 23 11.46 10.20 -9.89
C ARG A 23 12.55 11.27 -9.80
N VAL A 24 13.75 10.94 -10.27
CA VAL A 24 14.82 11.92 -10.51
C VAL A 24 14.42 12.71 -11.76
N GLU A 25 14.43 14.04 -11.67
CA GLU A 25 14.24 14.93 -12.82
C GLU A 25 15.49 14.85 -13.73
N GLU A 26 15.31 14.53 -15.01
CA GLU A 26 16.35 14.57 -16.03
C GLU A 26 16.59 16.02 -16.48
N GLU A 27 17.79 16.54 -16.23
CA GLU A 27 18.34 17.67 -16.98
C GLU A 27 18.83 17.19 -18.35
N THR A 28 18.40 17.84 -19.43
CA THR A 28 18.81 17.55 -20.80
C THR A 28 20.23 18.05 -21.10
N PRO A 29 21.15 17.24 -21.67
CA PRO A 29 22.37 17.76 -22.27
C PRO A 29 22.25 17.91 -23.81
N GLY A 30 22.88 18.97 -24.32
CA GLY A 30 22.96 19.30 -25.75
C GLY A 30 23.92 18.39 -26.55
N PRO A 31 23.96 18.53 -27.89
CA PRO A 31 24.49 17.49 -28.76
C PRO A 31 26.01 17.61 -28.92
N GLY A 32 26.74 16.53 -28.61
CA GLY A 32 28.13 16.40 -29.01
C GLY A 32 28.87 15.27 -28.30
N GLN A 33 29.38 14.34 -29.11
CA GLN A 33 30.37 13.30 -28.81
C GLN A 33 29.86 11.98 -28.24
N GLN A 34 29.67 11.07 -29.20
CA GLN A 34 29.63 9.62 -29.06
C GLN A 34 31.07 9.10 -29.12
N LEU A 35 31.56 8.50 -28.04
CA LEU A 35 32.64 7.49 -28.05
C LEU A 35 32.50 6.57 -26.83
N ASP A 36 32.06 5.35 -27.11
CA ASP A 36 32.42 4.08 -26.48
C ASP A 36 32.75 4.07 -24.98
N LYS A 37 31.71 3.82 -24.18
CA LYS A 37 31.81 3.04 -22.94
C LYS A 37 30.72 1.99 -22.94
N GLU A 38 31.03 0.83 -23.52
CA GLU A 38 30.31 -0.41 -23.24
C GLU A 38 30.46 -0.78 -21.76
N ALA A 39 29.46 -1.54 -21.30
CA ALA A 39 29.41 -2.33 -20.07
C ALA A 39 29.13 -1.55 -18.76
N GLY A 40 27.85 -1.47 -18.40
CA GLY A 40 27.48 -1.30 -16.99
C GLY A 40 26.07 -0.84 -16.66
N GLU A 41 25.32 -0.24 -17.58
CA GLU A 41 24.08 0.48 -17.21
C GLU A 41 22.98 0.34 -18.26
N ASP A 42 22.70 -0.89 -18.68
CA ASP A 42 21.49 -1.14 -19.46
C ASP A 42 20.68 -2.25 -18.78
N ARG A 43 19.52 -1.82 -18.27
CA ARG A 43 18.30 -2.62 -18.11
C ARG A 43 18.23 -3.56 -16.92
N VAL A 44 18.13 -2.97 -15.73
CA VAL A 44 17.35 -3.56 -14.62
C VAL A 44 16.25 -2.58 -14.22
N GLN A 45 15.43 -2.20 -15.21
CA GLN A 45 14.02 -1.91 -14.95
C GLN A 45 13.24 -3.20 -15.25
N ASP A 46 13.75 -4.29 -14.68
CA ASP A 46 13.10 -5.58 -14.74
C ASP A 46 11.87 -5.45 -13.86
N ARG A 47 10.71 -5.39 -14.50
CA ARG A 47 9.45 -5.70 -13.83
C ARG A 47 9.67 -7.10 -13.28
N GLN A 48 10.05 -7.20 -12.01
CA GLN A 48 9.79 -8.41 -11.25
C GLN A 48 8.27 -8.52 -11.21
N GLU A 49 7.71 -9.14 -12.25
CA GLU A 49 6.50 -9.90 -12.12
C GLU A 49 6.71 -10.73 -10.87
N VAL A 50 6.02 -10.37 -9.77
CA VAL A 50 6.06 -11.14 -8.53
C VAL A 50 5.55 -12.51 -8.88
N THR A 51 6.46 -13.39 -9.25
CA THR A 51 6.16 -14.70 -9.79
C THR A 51 5.63 -15.48 -8.62
N GLY A 52 4.42 -16.04 -8.76
CA GLY A 52 3.82 -16.81 -7.68
C GLY A 52 4.79 -17.90 -7.22
N VAL A 53 5.13 -17.93 -5.93
CA VAL A 53 5.97 -18.97 -5.37
C VAL A 53 5.12 -20.22 -5.23
N ARG A 54 5.64 -21.38 -5.61
CA ARG A 54 4.93 -22.65 -5.48
C ARG A 54 5.46 -23.44 -4.28
N PHE A 55 4.61 -23.71 -3.29
CA PHE A 55 4.91 -24.57 -2.14
C PHE A 55 3.88 -25.70 -2.06
N GLY A 56 4.32 -26.95 -1.90
CA GLY A 56 3.40 -28.09 -1.79
C GLY A 56 2.46 -28.30 -2.99
N GLY A 57 2.77 -27.73 -4.17
CA GLY A 57 1.92 -27.78 -5.37
C GLY A 57 0.93 -26.62 -5.51
N GLU A 58 0.76 -25.79 -4.48
CA GLU A 58 -0.11 -24.62 -4.46
C GLU A 58 0.66 -23.33 -4.81
N ALA A 59 -0.03 -22.35 -5.40
CA ALA A 59 0.57 -21.07 -5.80
C ALA A 59 0.30 -19.98 -4.75
N TYR A 60 1.35 -19.24 -4.38
CA TYR A 60 1.32 -18.19 -3.37
C TYR A 60 1.84 -16.89 -3.96
N THR A 61 1.25 -15.76 -3.58
CA THR A 61 1.89 -14.45 -3.80
C THR A 61 2.40 -13.94 -2.47
N ILE A 62 3.72 -13.92 -2.31
CA ILE A 62 4.39 -13.41 -1.11
C ILE A 62 4.98 -12.05 -1.43
N VAL A 63 4.70 -11.07 -0.57
CA VAL A 63 5.28 -9.74 -0.61
C VAL A 63 5.99 -9.50 0.71
N LEU A 64 7.26 -9.13 0.63
CA LEU A 64 8.13 -8.90 1.77
C LEU A 64 8.52 -7.42 1.84
N TYR A 65 8.34 -6.81 3.00
CA TYR A 65 8.90 -5.50 3.30
C TYR A 65 9.45 -5.52 4.73
N THR A 66 10.77 -5.42 4.86
CA THR A 66 11.48 -5.56 6.15
C THR A 66 11.04 -6.82 6.91
N ASP A 67 10.39 -6.65 8.05
CA ASP A 67 9.81 -7.64 8.95
C ASP A 67 8.35 -7.97 8.64
N ASP A 68 7.68 -7.18 7.80
CA ASP A 68 6.30 -7.40 7.38
C ASP A 68 6.24 -8.36 6.18
N VAL A 69 5.57 -9.50 6.40
CA VAL A 69 5.27 -10.50 5.36
C VAL A 69 3.78 -10.50 5.06
N VAL A 70 3.42 -10.27 3.80
CA VAL A 70 2.05 -10.41 3.31
C VAL A 70 1.97 -11.58 2.36
N VAL A 71 0.99 -12.44 2.58
CA VAL A 71 0.77 -13.63 1.76
C VAL A 71 -0.66 -13.63 1.27
N LYS A 72 -0.84 -13.78 -0.05
CA LYS A 72 -2.13 -14.11 -0.66
C LYS A 72 -2.23 -15.62 -0.82
N LEU A 73 -3.32 -16.18 -0.30
CA LEU A 73 -3.68 -17.59 -0.36
C LEU A 73 -4.95 -17.73 -1.20
N ASP A 74 -4.95 -18.63 -2.19
CA ASP A 74 -6.12 -18.88 -3.03
C ASP A 74 -7.08 -19.91 -2.38
N ASP A 75 -6.56 -20.95 -1.74
CA ASP A 75 -7.32 -21.90 -0.89
C ASP A 75 -6.76 -21.88 0.54
N PRO A 76 -7.22 -20.98 1.41
CA PRO A 76 -6.63 -20.80 2.73
C PRO A 76 -6.82 -22.02 3.64
N VAL A 77 -7.80 -22.88 3.40
CA VAL A 77 -8.05 -24.09 4.22
C VAL A 77 -6.93 -25.11 4.02
N ARG A 78 -6.45 -25.27 2.77
CA ARG A 78 -5.37 -26.20 2.45
C ARG A 78 -3.99 -25.57 2.53
N SER A 79 -3.86 -24.33 2.06
CA SER A 79 -2.56 -23.68 1.84
C SER A 79 -1.97 -23.03 3.09
N LEU A 80 -2.80 -22.60 4.06
CA LEU A 80 -2.29 -21.92 5.25
C LEU A 80 -1.44 -22.85 6.12
N SER A 81 -1.90 -24.09 6.34
CA SER A 81 -1.20 -25.08 7.14
C SER A 81 0.17 -25.41 6.54
N VAL A 82 0.20 -25.68 5.23
CA VAL A 82 1.44 -25.95 4.48
C VAL A 82 2.39 -24.75 4.55
N PHE A 83 1.87 -23.54 4.36
CA PHE A 83 2.67 -22.33 4.46
C PHE A 83 3.30 -22.16 5.85
N LEU A 84 2.54 -22.39 6.92
CA LEU A 84 3.05 -22.24 8.29
C LEU A 84 4.09 -23.30 8.65
N GLU A 85 3.93 -24.54 8.20
CA GLU A 85 4.94 -25.60 8.36
C GLU A 85 6.26 -25.21 7.70
N GLU A 86 6.22 -24.65 6.48
CA GLU A 86 7.41 -24.16 5.78
C GLU A 86 8.05 -22.97 6.49
N VAL A 87 7.25 -22.04 7.00
CA VAL A 87 7.77 -20.91 7.77
C VAL A 87 8.37 -21.35 9.11
N GLU A 88 7.80 -22.36 9.76
CA GLU A 88 8.37 -22.95 10.98
C GLU A 88 9.68 -23.69 10.69
N ALA A 89 9.74 -24.46 9.60
CA ALA A 89 10.97 -25.13 9.15
C ALA A 89 12.07 -24.10 8.84
N PHE A 90 11.74 -23.01 8.15
CA PHE A 90 12.65 -21.89 7.93
C PHE A 90 13.05 -21.22 9.25
N GLY A 91 12.10 -21.05 10.17
CA GLY A 91 12.30 -20.47 11.50
C GLY A 91 13.25 -21.30 12.36
N ALA A 92 13.19 -22.64 12.26
CA ALA A 92 14.10 -23.54 12.97
C ALA A 92 15.57 -23.39 12.53
N VAL A 93 15.81 -23.04 11.26
CA VAL A 93 17.16 -22.81 10.72
C VAL A 93 17.63 -21.37 10.97
N SER A 94 16.75 -20.40 10.76
CA SER A 94 17.09 -18.97 10.81
C SER A 94 16.98 -18.35 12.20
N GLY A 95 16.25 -18.99 13.13
CA GLY A 95 15.89 -18.45 14.43
C GLY A 95 14.73 -17.45 14.41
N PHE A 96 14.14 -17.15 13.23
CA PHE A 96 12.97 -16.27 13.15
C PHE A 96 11.69 -17.00 13.56
N GLN A 97 10.79 -16.29 14.26
CA GLN A 97 9.50 -16.82 14.68
C GLN A 97 8.37 -15.88 14.25
N VAL A 98 7.29 -16.45 13.73
CA VAL A 98 6.09 -15.69 13.36
C VAL A 98 5.37 -15.22 14.62
N ASN A 99 5.04 -13.94 14.67
CA ASN A 99 4.24 -13.39 15.74
C ASN A 99 2.74 -13.43 15.38
N LEU A 100 2.09 -14.56 15.68
CA LEU A 100 0.66 -14.76 15.40
C LEU A 100 -0.28 -13.74 16.10
N SER A 101 0.16 -13.14 17.21
CA SER A 101 -0.62 -12.11 17.90
C SER A 101 -0.68 -10.78 17.14
N LYS A 102 0.31 -10.53 16.28
CA LYS A 102 0.38 -9.35 15.40
C LYS A 102 -0.11 -9.65 13.99
N SER A 103 -0.11 -10.92 13.59
CA SER A 103 -0.66 -11.35 12.31
C SER A 103 -2.14 -10.98 12.20
N ARG A 104 -2.53 -10.54 11.00
CA ARG A 104 -3.90 -10.16 10.65
C ARG A 104 -4.29 -10.84 9.35
N ALA A 105 -5.53 -11.27 9.25
CA ALA A 105 -6.08 -11.88 8.05
C ALA A 105 -7.26 -11.05 7.55
N LEU A 106 -7.38 -10.95 6.22
CA LEU A 106 -8.54 -10.36 5.56
C LEU A 106 -9.02 -11.35 4.51
N ASP A 107 -10.29 -11.70 4.60
CA ASP A 107 -10.94 -12.46 3.55
C ASP A 107 -11.17 -11.54 2.33
N LEU A 108 -10.72 -11.97 1.15
CA LEU A 108 -10.93 -11.25 -0.11
C LEU A 108 -12.23 -11.69 -0.80
N ALA A 109 -12.77 -12.86 -0.47
CA ALA A 109 -14.08 -13.32 -0.91
C ALA A 109 -15.19 -12.51 -0.20
N PRO A 110 -16.46 -12.59 -0.62
CA PRO A 110 -17.56 -12.02 0.13
C PRO A 110 -17.64 -12.57 1.57
N PRO A 111 -18.09 -11.77 2.55
CA PRO A 111 -18.22 -12.24 3.93
C PRO A 111 -19.07 -13.51 4.03
N GLY A 112 -18.58 -14.51 4.77
CA GLY A 112 -19.30 -15.77 5.03
C GLY A 112 -18.93 -16.94 4.12
N GLU A 113 -17.98 -16.77 3.19
CA GLU A 113 -17.47 -17.89 2.37
C GLU A 113 -16.23 -18.57 2.99
N THR A 114 -15.50 -17.90 3.88
CA THR A 114 -14.38 -18.51 4.61
C THR A 114 -14.88 -19.43 5.72
N GLY A 115 -14.42 -20.68 5.72
CA GLY A 115 -14.86 -21.71 6.67
C GLY A 115 -14.57 -21.37 8.14
N ASP A 116 -15.47 -21.80 9.01
CA ASP A 116 -15.47 -21.54 10.47
C ASP A 116 -14.20 -22.01 11.20
N GLU A 117 -13.44 -22.93 10.62
CA GLU A 117 -12.21 -23.48 11.23
C GLU A 117 -11.06 -22.47 11.24
N LEU A 118 -10.96 -21.61 10.21
CA LEU A 118 -9.88 -20.63 10.11
C LEU A 118 -10.14 -19.37 10.95
N THR A 119 -11.41 -19.06 11.21
CA THR A 119 -11.82 -17.85 11.93
C THR A 119 -11.51 -17.89 13.42
N GLN A 120 -11.32 -19.07 14.00
CA GLN A 120 -11.08 -19.25 15.44
C GLN A 120 -9.64 -18.98 15.89
N HIS A 121 -8.66 -19.13 14.98
CA HIS A 121 -7.23 -19.12 15.35
C HIS A 121 -6.48 -17.85 14.95
N TYR A 122 -7.07 -16.98 14.13
CA TYR A 122 -6.40 -15.79 13.62
C TYR A 122 -7.23 -14.53 13.88
N GLN A 123 -6.57 -13.38 13.92
CA GLN A 123 -7.24 -12.09 14.02
C GLN A 123 -7.72 -11.67 12.63
N TRP A 124 -8.99 -11.97 12.34
CA TRP A 124 -9.66 -11.60 11.11
C TRP A 124 -10.18 -10.16 11.19
N GLU A 125 -9.89 -9.38 10.16
CA GLU A 125 -10.42 -8.04 9.99
C GLU A 125 -11.64 -8.07 9.06
N ASP A 126 -12.71 -7.37 9.44
CA ASP A 126 -13.96 -7.39 8.67
C ASP A 126 -13.85 -6.62 7.34
N SER A 127 -13.06 -5.54 7.33
CA SER A 127 -13.10 -4.53 6.28
C SER A 127 -11.74 -4.18 5.68
N SER A 128 -10.69 -4.08 6.50
CA SER A 128 -9.36 -3.70 6.02
C SER A 128 -8.27 -4.04 7.02
N VAL A 129 -7.10 -4.42 6.52
CA VAL A 129 -5.89 -4.67 7.32
C VAL A 129 -4.89 -3.52 7.19
N PRO A 130 -4.16 -3.17 8.27
CA PRO A 130 -3.07 -2.22 8.18
C PRO A 130 -1.88 -2.83 7.42
N TYR A 131 -1.31 -2.10 6.48
CA TYR A 131 -0.08 -2.49 5.76
C TYR A 131 0.68 -1.23 5.32
N LEU A 132 1.94 -1.09 5.76
CA LEU A 132 2.84 0.03 5.40
C LEU A 132 2.22 1.43 5.53
N GLY A 133 1.43 1.65 6.59
CA GLY A 133 0.75 2.93 6.84
C GLY A 133 -0.52 3.16 6.02
N LEU A 134 -0.99 2.16 5.27
CA LEU A 134 -2.26 2.14 4.55
C LEU A 134 -3.23 1.15 5.19
N ARG A 135 -4.52 1.32 4.92
CA ARG A 135 -5.54 0.29 5.16
C ARG A 135 -5.90 -0.41 3.86
N VAL A 136 -5.51 -1.67 3.71
CA VAL A 136 -5.80 -2.50 2.54
C VAL A 136 -7.13 -3.20 2.74
N ALA A 137 -8.06 -3.01 1.81
CA ALA A 137 -9.38 -3.63 1.81
C ALA A 137 -9.49 -4.67 0.68
N ARG A 138 -10.66 -5.32 0.57
CA ARG A 138 -10.91 -6.40 -0.41
C ARG A 138 -10.73 -5.93 -1.86
N THR A 139 -11.15 -4.71 -2.15
CA THR A 139 -10.98 -4.08 -3.46
C THR A 139 -10.08 -2.84 -3.40
N VAL A 140 -9.50 -2.48 -4.55
CA VAL A 140 -8.71 -1.25 -4.68
C VAL A 140 -9.55 0.00 -4.45
N MET A 141 -10.80 0.00 -4.90
CA MET A 141 -11.69 1.15 -4.72
C MET A 141 -12.07 1.33 -3.24
N GLU A 142 -12.33 0.24 -2.52
CA GLU A 142 -12.53 0.30 -1.07
C GLU A 142 -11.26 0.73 -0.34
N THR A 143 -10.10 0.20 -0.74
CA THR A 143 -8.81 0.59 -0.18
C THR A 143 -8.61 2.09 -0.34
N ALA A 144 -8.80 2.63 -1.55
CA ALA A 144 -8.69 4.06 -1.80
C ALA A 144 -9.69 4.86 -0.95
N SER A 145 -10.97 4.47 -0.97
CA SER A 145 -12.03 5.14 -0.21
C SER A 145 -11.71 5.23 1.29
N VAL A 146 -11.28 4.12 1.89
CA VAL A 146 -10.91 4.06 3.31
C VAL A 146 -9.74 5.00 3.61
N ASN A 147 -8.67 4.95 2.81
CA ASN A 147 -7.47 5.77 3.08
C ASN A 147 -7.71 7.27 2.83
N TYR A 148 -8.44 7.65 1.77
CA TYR A 148 -8.77 9.06 1.53
C TYR A 148 -9.68 9.63 2.62
N ARG A 149 -10.65 8.83 3.11
CA ARG A 149 -11.49 9.23 4.24
C ARG A 149 -10.65 9.46 5.51
N LEU A 150 -9.73 8.55 5.81
CA LEU A 150 -8.83 8.67 6.97
C LEU A 150 -7.89 9.87 6.85
N LEU A 151 -7.35 10.15 5.66
CA LEU A 151 -6.55 11.35 5.40
C LEU A 151 -7.36 12.61 5.73
N LEU A 152 -8.56 12.74 5.17
CA LEU A 152 -9.41 13.92 5.39
C LEU A 152 -9.80 14.10 6.86
N GLN A 153 -10.11 13.01 7.56
CA GLN A 153 -10.40 13.05 9.01
C GLN A 153 -9.18 13.53 9.81
N GLY A 154 -8.00 12.97 9.53
CA GLY A 154 -6.76 13.38 10.18
C GLY A 154 -6.43 14.85 9.92
N VAL A 155 -6.51 15.29 8.66
CA VAL A 155 -6.29 16.70 8.30
C VAL A 155 -7.26 17.62 9.04
N ARG A 156 -8.55 17.27 9.12
CA ARG A 156 -9.53 18.08 9.86
C ARG A 156 -9.20 18.19 11.34
N ALA A 157 -8.78 17.10 11.97
CA ALA A 157 -8.37 17.08 13.37
C ALA A 157 -7.15 17.97 13.60
N ASP A 158 -6.10 17.80 12.77
CA ASP A 158 -4.86 18.57 12.85
C ASP A 158 -5.13 20.08 12.67
N LEU A 159 -5.91 20.45 11.65
CA LEU A 159 -6.27 21.84 11.40
C LEU A 159 -7.15 22.43 12.51
N ALA A 160 -8.06 21.66 13.10
CA ALA A 160 -8.89 22.10 14.23
C ALA A 160 -8.04 22.36 15.48
N GLU A 161 -7.02 21.54 15.72
CA GLU A 161 -6.05 21.76 16.79
C GLU A 161 -5.19 22.99 16.50
N TRP A 162 -4.63 23.10 15.29
CA TRP A 162 -3.72 24.19 14.94
C TRP A 162 -4.37 25.57 14.92
N ARG A 163 -5.68 25.65 14.67
CA ARG A 163 -6.45 26.90 14.77
C ARG A 163 -6.39 27.54 16.16
N ARG A 164 -6.09 26.77 17.20
CA ARG A 164 -5.99 27.26 18.59
C ARG A 164 -4.70 28.04 18.86
N TYR A 165 -3.68 27.86 18.03
CA TYR A 165 -2.40 28.53 18.20
C TYR A 165 -2.35 29.84 17.41
N PRO A 166 -1.68 30.88 17.93
CA PRO A 166 -1.48 32.14 17.21
C PRO A 166 -0.37 31.99 16.15
N ILE A 167 -0.67 31.25 15.08
CA ILE A 167 0.26 30.98 13.97
C ILE A 167 0.10 32.08 12.91
N SER A 168 1.22 32.68 12.49
CA SER A 168 1.25 33.64 11.38
C SER A 168 0.75 33.00 10.08
N TRP A 169 0.31 33.82 9.12
CA TRP A 169 -0.12 33.33 7.80
C TRP A 169 0.97 32.49 7.10
N THR A 170 2.23 32.95 7.13
CA THR A 170 3.37 32.19 6.60
C THR A 170 3.62 30.89 7.38
N GLY A 171 3.47 30.91 8.70
CA GLY A 171 3.57 29.73 9.55
C GLY A 171 2.51 28.68 9.24
N ARG A 172 1.27 29.10 8.93
CA ARG A 172 0.18 28.18 8.53
C ARG A 172 0.51 27.47 7.21
N ILE A 173 1.03 28.20 6.23
CA ILE A 173 1.47 27.62 4.96
C ILE A 173 2.61 26.63 5.19
N ALA A 174 3.60 26.99 6.01
CA ALA A 174 4.71 26.10 6.34
C ALA A 174 4.23 24.82 7.03
N ALA A 175 3.32 24.91 8.00
CA ALA A 175 2.73 23.76 8.68
C ALA A 175 2.01 22.81 7.71
N ILE A 176 1.20 23.35 6.80
CA ILE A 176 0.52 22.54 5.77
C ILE A 176 1.54 21.84 4.87
N LYS A 177 2.55 22.57 4.38
CA LYS A 177 3.60 22.03 3.50
C LYS A 177 4.41 20.93 4.18
N MET A 178 4.71 21.08 5.47
CA MET A 178 5.55 20.13 6.20
C MET A 178 4.78 18.91 6.72
N SER A 179 3.50 19.04 7.04
CA SER A 179 2.76 17.97 7.72
C SER A 179 1.68 17.32 6.86
N ILE A 180 0.88 18.12 6.13
CA ILE A 180 -0.28 17.62 5.37
C ILE A 180 0.12 17.17 3.98
N LEU A 181 0.91 17.99 3.28
CA LEU A 181 1.35 17.71 1.91
C LEU A 181 2.08 16.36 1.77
N PRO A 182 3.07 15.99 2.61
CA PRO A 182 3.73 14.70 2.47
C PRO A 182 2.78 13.51 2.68
N ARG A 183 1.81 13.62 3.61
CA ARG A 183 0.79 12.57 3.84
C ARG A 183 -0.13 12.38 2.63
N ALA A 184 -0.58 13.49 2.03
CA ALA A 184 -1.42 13.44 0.84
C ALA A 184 -0.64 12.86 -0.35
N LEU A 185 0.60 13.32 -0.56
CA LEU A 185 1.46 12.86 -1.65
C LEU A 185 1.79 11.37 -1.53
N PHE A 186 2.05 10.89 -0.31
CA PHE A 186 2.24 9.48 -0.04
C PHE A 186 1.04 8.66 -0.56
N LEU A 187 -0.19 9.03 -0.19
CA LEU A 187 -1.38 8.32 -0.69
C LEU A 187 -1.51 8.37 -2.21
N PHE A 188 -1.28 9.54 -2.82
CA PHE A 188 -1.39 9.71 -4.27
C PHE A 188 -0.38 8.86 -5.05
N GLN A 189 0.81 8.64 -4.50
CA GLN A 189 1.85 7.83 -5.14
C GLN A 189 1.66 6.32 -4.91
N ARG A 190 1.17 5.94 -3.73
CA ARG A 190 1.04 4.53 -3.35
C ARG A 190 -0.19 3.86 -3.93
N LEU A 191 -1.32 4.55 -3.94
CA LEU A 191 -2.55 3.97 -4.44
C LEU A 191 -2.51 3.90 -5.98
N PRO A 192 -2.85 2.76 -6.59
CA PRO A 192 -2.88 2.62 -8.05
C PRO A 192 -4.16 3.21 -8.67
N VAL A 193 -4.75 4.21 -8.02
CA VAL A 193 -5.94 4.92 -8.49
C VAL A 193 -5.70 6.41 -8.46
N GLU A 194 -6.32 7.10 -9.40
CA GLU A 194 -6.32 8.56 -9.38
C GLU A 194 -7.01 9.07 -8.11
N PRO A 195 -6.50 10.15 -7.49
CA PRO A 195 -7.15 10.76 -6.35
C PRO A 195 -8.57 11.20 -6.70
N PRO A 196 -9.59 10.76 -5.93
CA PRO A 196 -10.97 11.15 -6.20
C PRO A 196 -11.10 12.68 -6.15
N SER A 197 -11.65 13.28 -7.20
CA SER A 197 -11.79 14.74 -7.31
C SER A 197 -12.52 15.35 -6.11
N SER A 198 -13.53 14.64 -5.59
CA SER A 198 -14.26 15.05 -4.38
C SER A 198 -13.36 15.15 -3.14
N SER A 199 -12.43 14.20 -2.99
CA SER A 199 -11.49 14.19 -1.86
C SER A 199 -10.46 15.30 -1.98
N VAL A 200 -9.93 15.53 -3.19
CA VAL A 200 -8.96 16.62 -3.46
C VAL A 200 -9.60 17.98 -3.23
N GLN A 201 -10.81 18.21 -3.76
CA GLN A 201 -11.55 19.46 -3.54
C GLN A 201 -11.86 19.70 -2.06
N THR A 202 -12.23 18.64 -1.33
CA THR A 202 -12.47 18.74 0.13
C THR A 202 -11.18 19.12 0.85
N LEU A 203 -10.07 18.45 0.56
CA LEU A 203 -8.76 18.75 1.15
C LEU A 203 -8.35 20.21 0.89
N GLN A 204 -8.46 20.66 -0.36
CA GLN A 204 -8.14 22.03 -0.74
C GLN A 204 -9.00 23.05 0.00
N ARG A 205 -10.30 22.78 0.17
CA ARG A 205 -11.22 23.63 0.92
C ARG A 205 -10.81 23.76 2.38
N GLU A 206 -10.50 22.65 3.06
CA GLU A 206 -10.07 22.65 4.46
C GLU A 206 -8.75 23.42 4.65
N ILE A 207 -7.78 23.19 3.76
CA ILE A 207 -6.49 23.89 3.75
C ILE A 207 -6.67 25.40 3.55
N ASN A 208 -7.46 25.81 2.55
CA ASN A 208 -7.71 27.22 2.27
C ASN A 208 -8.41 27.90 3.45
N SER A 209 -9.44 27.28 4.02
CA SER A 209 -10.11 27.79 5.21
C SER A 209 -9.13 28.01 6.35
N PHE A 210 -8.19 27.08 6.58
CA PHE A 210 -7.18 27.25 7.62
C PHE A 210 -6.21 28.40 7.34
N ILE A 211 -5.66 28.50 6.12
CA ILE A 211 -4.71 29.56 5.75
C ILE A 211 -5.36 30.94 5.94
N TRP A 212 -6.58 31.11 5.46
CA TRP A 212 -7.27 32.40 5.45
C TRP A 212 -8.05 32.72 6.73
N GLY A 213 -8.19 31.77 7.65
CA GLY A 213 -8.78 32.01 8.97
C GLY A 213 -10.28 31.73 9.10
N GLY A 214 -10.87 30.99 8.16
CA GLY A 214 -12.31 30.74 8.10
C GLY A 214 -12.99 31.65 7.10
#